data_AF-A0A2E4KB91-F1
#
_entry.id   AF-A0A2E4KB91-F1
#
_cell.length_a   1.000
_cell.length_b   1.000
_cell.length_c   1.000
_cell.angle_alpha   90.00
_cell.angle_beta   90.00
_cell.angle_gamma   90.00
#
_symmetry.space_group_name_H-M   'P 1'
#
loop_
_entity.id
_entity.type
_entity.pdbx_description
1 polymer ?
#
loop_
_entity_poly.entity_id
_entity_poly.type
_entity_poly.pdbx_seq_one_letter_code
_entity_poly.pdbx_strand_id
1 'polypeptide(L)'
;MQIKITLEYDNLVCKEIIVDEKKKLTYLHQTIIKLFDLKKDEIASFFLTDEKLNLIQEIPLICMQDNDKNMGSYKIESVLNESQGSLIYIYDFMHMWRFHIEVISLIKDEKSDLQIIKEIGKPPKKAPLISFEN
;
A
#
# COMPACT_ATOMS: atom_id res chain seq x y z
N MET A 1 -2.91 -8.73 10.54
CA MET A 1 -1.45 -8.44 10.52
C MET A 1 -1.11 -7.01 10.94
N GLN A 2 0.13 -6.80 11.38
CA GLN A 2 0.79 -5.49 11.48
C GLN A 2 1.61 -5.22 10.22
N ILE A 3 1.41 -4.05 9.62
CA ILE A 3 2.15 -3.62 8.43
C ILE A 3 2.74 -2.23 8.62
N LYS A 4 3.83 -1.96 7.90
CA LYS A 4 4.43 -0.63 7.75
C LYS A 4 4.11 -0.11 6.37
N ILE A 5 3.70 1.16 6.29
CA ILE A 5 3.49 1.89 5.03
C ILE A 5 4.44 3.08 5.05
N THR A 6 5.41 3.08 4.14
CA THR A 6 6.43 4.12 4.02
C THR A 6 6.20 4.88 2.72
N LEU A 7 6.07 6.20 2.78
CA LEU A 7 6.08 7.03 1.58
C LEU A 7 7.52 7.10 1.07
N GLU A 8 7.73 6.76 -0.20
CA GLU A 8 9.02 6.90 -0.85
C GLU A 8 9.32 8.37 -1.14
N TYR A 9 9.69 9.07 -0.08
CA TYR A 9 10.15 10.45 -0.06
C TYR A 9 10.98 10.67 1.19
N ASP A 10 12.30 10.75 1.00
CA ASP A 10 13.32 10.88 2.05
C ASP A 10 13.22 9.85 3.19
N ASN A 11 12.39 8.80 3.06
CA ASN A 11 12.07 7.80 4.10
C ASN A 11 11.61 8.39 5.45
N LEU A 12 11.21 9.67 5.51
CA LEU A 12 10.87 10.37 6.75
C LEU A 12 9.38 10.25 7.12
N VAL A 13 8.54 9.73 6.23
CA VAL A 13 7.10 9.59 6.46
C VAL A 13 6.70 8.12 6.41
N CYS A 14 6.36 7.55 7.56
CA CYS A 14 5.81 6.20 7.62
C CYS A 14 4.75 6.05 8.71
N LYS A 15 3.86 5.08 8.49
CA LYS A 15 2.82 4.70 9.44
C LYS A 15 2.83 3.20 9.64
N GLU A 16 2.76 2.76 10.88
CA GLU A 16 2.58 1.35 11.23
C GLU A 16 1.14 1.17 11.68
N ILE A 17 0.46 0.20 11.08
CA ILE A 17 -0.95 -0.08 11.35
C ILE A 17 -1.19 -1.56 11.60
N ILE A 18 -2.24 -1.85 12.36
CA ILE A 18 -2.85 -3.18 12.39
C ILE A 18 -4.03 -3.15 11.43
N VAL A 19 -4.10 -4.17 10.57
CA VAL A 19 -5.17 -4.36 9.60
C VAL A 19 -5.63 -5.81 9.56
N ASP A 20 -6.94 -6.00 9.36
CA ASP A 20 -7.53 -7.30 9.08
C ASP A 20 -7.12 -7.78 7.68
N GLU A 21 -6.26 -8.80 7.64
CA GLU A 21 -5.68 -9.37 6.42
C GLU A 21 -6.69 -10.12 5.55
N LYS A 22 -7.85 -10.47 6.12
CA LYS A 22 -8.94 -11.12 5.39
C LYS A 22 -9.73 -10.12 4.53
N LYS A 23 -9.54 -8.81 4.74
CA LYS A 23 -10.13 -7.74 3.91
C LYS A 23 -9.52 -7.73 2.52
N LYS A 24 -10.22 -7.10 1.58
CA LYS A 24 -9.78 -6.94 0.18
C LYS A 24 -8.73 -5.82 0.04
N LEU A 25 -7.94 -5.83 -1.03
CA LEU A 25 -7.01 -4.73 -1.31
C LEU A 25 -7.71 -3.38 -1.51
N THR A 26 -8.97 -3.36 -1.92
CA THR A 26 -9.78 -2.12 -1.97
C THR A 26 -9.92 -1.45 -0.60
N TYR A 27 -9.99 -2.24 0.47
CA TYR A 27 -9.98 -1.71 1.84
C TYR A 27 -8.63 -1.09 2.19
N LEU A 28 -7.52 -1.74 1.80
CA LEU A 28 -6.18 -1.22 2.03
C LEU A 28 -5.94 0.08 1.24
N HIS A 29 -6.39 0.15 -0.01
CA HIS A 29 -6.40 1.37 -0.83
C HIS A 29 -7.09 2.55 -0.12
N GLN A 30 -8.33 2.34 0.34
CA GLN A 30 -9.09 3.36 1.07
C GLN A 30 -8.41 3.76 2.39
N THR A 31 -7.78 2.78 3.05
CA THR A 31 -7.02 2.99 4.28
C THR A 31 -5.81 3.91 4.02
N ILE A 32 -5.03 3.67 2.97
CA ILE A 32 -3.86 4.50 2.63
C ILE A 32 -4.29 5.93 2.30
N ILE A 33 -5.33 6.11 1.47
CA ILE A 33 -5.88 7.45 1.16
C ILE A 33 -6.20 8.22 2.45
N LYS A 34 -6.91 7.57 3.39
CA LYS A 34 -7.30 8.19 4.66
C LYS A 34 -6.09 8.50 5.55
N LEU A 35 -5.13 7.58 5.63
CA LEU A 35 -3.97 7.71 6.52
C LEU A 35 -3.02 8.82 6.09
N PHE A 36 -2.91 9.05 4.79
CA PHE A 36 -1.99 10.04 4.20
C PHE A 36 -2.70 11.31 3.70
N ASP A 37 -4.01 11.45 4.00
CA ASP A 37 -4.85 12.58 3.59
C ASP A 37 -4.73 12.89 2.09
N LEU A 38 -4.71 11.82 1.28
CA LEU A 38 -4.66 11.93 -0.17
C LEU A 38 -6.01 12.40 -0.69
N LYS A 39 -6.00 12.97 -1.90
CA LYS A 39 -7.25 13.24 -2.61
C LYS A 39 -8.04 11.94 -2.78
N LYS A 40 -9.34 12.06 -3.02
CA LYS A 40 -10.17 10.93 -3.39
C LYS A 40 -10.28 10.88 -4.92
N ASP A 41 -10.69 9.72 -5.43
CA ASP A 41 -11.11 9.51 -6.82
C ASP A 41 -10.01 9.40 -7.89
N GLU A 42 -8.72 9.43 -7.53
CA GLU A 42 -7.65 9.07 -8.47
C GLU A 42 -7.45 7.54 -8.60
N ILE A 43 -6.94 7.13 -9.76
CA ILE A 43 -6.57 5.75 -10.04
C ILE A 43 -5.29 5.33 -9.30
N ALA A 44 -5.17 4.03 -9.04
CA ALA A 44 -4.06 3.46 -8.29
C ALA A 44 -3.83 1.99 -8.63
N SER A 45 -2.63 1.51 -8.33
CA SER A 45 -2.27 0.09 -8.46
C SER A 45 -1.39 -0.37 -7.30
N PHE A 46 -1.58 -1.61 -6.85
CA PHE A 46 -0.59 -2.33 -6.05
C PHE A 46 0.31 -3.13 -7.00
N PHE A 47 1.58 -3.27 -6.64
CA PHE A 47 2.54 -4.09 -7.34
C PHE A 47 3.19 -5.06 -6.37
N LEU A 48 3.16 -6.34 -6.71
CA LEU A 48 3.99 -7.36 -6.05
C LEU A 48 5.45 -7.12 -6.40
N THR A 49 6.34 -7.18 -5.42
CA THR A 49 7.78 -7.04 -5.65
C THR A 49 8.59 -8.26 -5.25
N ASP A 50 9.75 -8.43 -5.88
CA ASP A 50 10.78 -9.35 -5.40
C ASP A 50 11.62 -8.73 -4.27
N GLU A 51 12.61 -9.47 -3.79
CA GLU A 51 13.57 -9.02 -2.76
C GLU A 51 14.40 -7.78 -3.18
N LYS A 52 14.44 -7.46 -4.48
CA LYS A 52 15.16 -6.32 -5.05
C LYS A 52 14.22 -5.15 -5.39
N LEU A 53 12.97 -5.19 -4.93
CA LEU A 53 11.93 -4.20 -5.21
C LEU A 53 11.57 -4.05 -6.70
N ASN A 54 11.87 -5.06 -7.53
CA ASN A 54 11.41 -5.06 -8.92
C ASN A 54 9.90 -5.30 -8.97
N LEU A 55 9.19 -4.56 -9.82
CA LEU A 55 7.74 -4.72 -10.00
C LEU A 55 7.46 -5.99 -10.82
N ILE A 56 6.83 -6.99 -10.22
CA ILE A 56 6.54 -8.29 -10.85
C ILE A 56 5.15 -8.30 -11.47
N GLN A 57 4.14 -7.94 -10.68
CA GLN A 57 2.75 -8.05 -11.07
C GLN A 57 1.96 -6.85 -10.59
N GLU A 58 1.22 -6.24 -11.51
CA GLU A 58 0.27 -5.17 -11.23
C GLU A 58 -1.09 -5.73 -10.77
N ILE A 59 -1.69 -5.06 -9.79
CA ILE A 59 -3.06 -5.26 -9.33
C ILE A 59 -3.75 -3.90 -9.32
N PRO A 60 -4.45 -3.54 -10.41
CA PRO A 60 -5.03 -2.21 -10.56
C PRO A 60 -6.32 -2.04 -9.77
N LEU A 61 -6.68 -0.79 -9.47
CA LEU A 61 -7.91 -0.43 -8.79
C LEU A 61 -9.14 -0.84 -9.61
N ILE A 62 -9.09 -0.57 -10.92
CA ILE A 62 -10.11 -0.91 -11.91
C ILE A 62 -9.40 -1.53 -13.11
N CYS A 63 -9.98 -2.60 -13.67
CA CYS A 63 -9.48 -3.21 -14.89
C CYS A 63 -10.15 -2.60 -16.12
N MET A 64 -9.46 -2.64 -17.26
CA MET A 64 -10.04 -2.23 -18.53
C MET A 64 -10.95 -3.31 -19.14
N GLN A 65 -10.77 -4.57 -18.76
CA GLN A 65 -11.55 -5.71 -19.26
C GLN A 65 -12.31 -6.37 -18.11
N ASP A 66 -13.54 -6.82 -18.37
CA ASP A 66 -14.45 -7.34 -17.34
C ASP A 66 -13.96 -8.62 -16.64
N ASN A 67 -13.10 -9.41 -17.29
CA ASN A 67 -12.60 -10.68 -16.75
C ASN A 67 -11.26 -10.55 -16.00
N ASP A 68 -10.66 -9.35 -15.99
CA ASP A 68 -9.37 -9.14 -15.33
C ASP A 68 -9.55 -8.96 -13.82
N LYS A 69 -8.55 -9.40 -13.05
CA LYS A 69 -8.56 -9.29 -11.59
C LYS A 69 -8.08 -7.91 -11.15
N ASN A 70 -8.87 -7.25 -10.30
CA ASN A 70 -8.53 -5.97 -9.69
C ASN A 70 -8.33 -6.12 -8.16
N MET A 71 -8.10 -5.01 -7.47
CA MET A 71 -7.97 -4.98 -6.01
C MET A 71 -9.14 -5.67 -5.26
N GLY A 72 -10.36 -5.68 -5.81
CA GLY A 72 -11.51 -6.36 -5.21
C GLY A 72 -11.43 -7.88 -5.31
N SER A 73 -10.63 -8.40 -6.23
CA SER A 73 -10.42 -9.84 -6.41
C SER A 73 -9.53 -10.44 -5.32
N TYR A 74 -8.58 -9.67 -4.77
CA TYR A 74 -7.56 -10.16 -3.84
C TYR A 74 -7.83 -9.76 -2.40
N LYS A 75 -7.59 -10.69 -1.47
CA LYS A 75 -7.46 -10.35 -0.05
C LYS A 75 -6.05 -9.83 0.23
N ILE A 76 -5.86 -9.05 1.29
CA ILE A 76 -4.53 -8.57 1.68
C ILE A 76 -3.59 -9.75 1.93
N GLU A 77 -4.02 -10.75 2.71
CA GLU A 77 -3.22 -11.96 3.00
C GLU A 77 -2.76 -12.74 1.75
N SER A 78 -3.48 -12.62 0.64
CA SER A 78 -3.18 -13.37 -0.59
C SER A 78 -2.02 -12.80 -1.41
N VAL A 79 -1.61 -11.56 -1.10
CA VAL A 79 -0.54 -10.84 -1.81
C VAL A 79 0.51 -10.24 -0.88
N LEU A 80 0.20 -10.14 0.41
CA LEU A 80 1.08 -9.60 1.45
C LEU A 80 1.02 -10.54 2.66
N ASN A 81 2.10 -11.29 2.87
CA ASN A 81 2.28 -12.24 3.98
C ASN A 81 3.78 -12.48 4.21
N GLU A 82 4.17 -13.21 5.25
CA GLU A 82 5.59 -13.43 5.59
C GLU A 82 6.38 -14.19 4.51
N SER A 83 5.70 -14.94 3.64
CA SER A 83 6.34 -15.71 2.56
C SER A 83 6.42 -14.97 1.23
N GLN A 84 5.65 -13.89 1.08
CA GLN A 84 5.62 -13.04 -0.10
C GLN A 84 6.33 -11.73 0.25
N GLY A 85 6.96 -11.10 -0.74
CA GLY A 85 7.73 -9.88 -0.52
C GLY A 85 6.87 -8.69 -0.07
N SER A 86 7.41 -7.50 -0.25
CA SER A 86 6.68 -6.26 -0.05
C SER A 86 5.74 -5.92 -1.21
N LEU A 87 4.88 -4.92 -0.99
CA LEU A 87 4.12 -4.27 -2.06
C LEU A 87 4.66 -2.88 -2.32
N ILE A 88 4.59 -2.47 -3.58
CA ILE A 88 4.64 -1.06 -3.96
C ILE A 88 3.23 -0.62 -4.31
N TYR A 89 2.75 0.44 -3.67
CA TYR A 89 1.48 1.05 -3.96
C TYR A 89 1.71 2.41 -4.65
N ILE A 90 1.19 2.55 -5.86
CA ILE A 90 1.28 3.80 -6.63
C ILE A 90 -0.12 4.41 -6.69
N TYR A 91 -0.26 5.63 -6.17
CA TYR A 91 -1.48 6.42 -6.20
C TYR A 91 -1.30 7.67 -7.06
N ASP A 92 -2.31 7.99 -7.87
CA ASP A 92 -2.31 9.15 -8.75
C ASP A 92 -1.11 9.13 -9.69
N PHE A 93 -1.24 8.45 -10.84
CA PHE A 93 -0.16 8.28 -11.82
C PHE A 93 0.35 9.58 -12.44
N MET A 94 -0.37 10.71 -12.27
CA MET A 94 0.13 12.03 -12.69
C MET A 94 1.17 12.56 -11.71
N HIS A 95 0.98 12.27 -10.42
CA HIS A 95 1.81 12.80 -9.34
C HIS A 95 2.72 11.75 -8.68
N MET A 96 2.53 10.46 -8.97
CA MET A 96 3.38 9.33 -8.60
C MET A 96 3.62 9.19 -7.09
N TRP A 97 2.55 9.23 -6.29
CA TRP A 97 2.68 8.89 -4.87
C TRP A 97 3.04 7.42 -4.73
N ARG A 98 4.29 7.13 -4.39
CA ARG A 98 4.79 5.77 -4.25
C ARG A 98 4.96 5.41 -2.78
N PHE A 99 4.33 4.33 -2.36
CA PHE A 99 4.41 3.80 -1.01
C PHE A 99 4.97 2.38 -1.02
N HIS A 100 5.90 2.11 -0.13
CA HIS A 100 6.39 0.77 0.15
C HIS A 100 5.65 0.18 1.36
N ILE A 101 5.16 -1.04 1.23
CA ILE A 101 4.33 -1.71 2.22
C ILE A 101 4.96 -3.05 2.61
N GLU A 102 5.20 -3.22 3.90
CA GLU A 102 5.92 -4.36 4.44
C GLU A 102 5.15 -4.98 5.61
N VAL A 103 5.21 -6.31 5.74
CA VAL A 103 4.72 -7.02 6.93
C VAL A 103 5.72 -6.86 8.06
N ILE A 104 5.26 -6.40 9.23
CA ILE A 104 6.08 -6.36 10.44
C ILE A 104 5.89 -7.64 11.26
N SER A 105 4.63 -8.04 11.45
CA SER A 105 4.29 -9.23 12.23
C SER A 105 2.88 -9.72 11.93
N LEU A 106 2.66 -11.03 12.09
CA LEU A 106 1.32 -11.61 12.12
C LEU A 106 0.78 -11.57 13.56
N ILE A 107 -0.44 -11.07 13.72
CA ILE A 107 -1.11 -10.96 15.02
C ILE A 107 -2.25 -11.99 15.04
N LYS A 108 -2.31 -12.82 16.08
CA LYS A 108 -3.33 -13.88 16.25
C LYS A 108 -4.72 -13.35 16.64
N ASP A 109 -4.90 -12.04 16.76
CA ASP A 109 -6.12 -11.47 17.31
C ASP A 109 -7.15 -11.19 16.20
N GLU A 110 -8.23 -11.98 16.18
CA GLU A 110 -9.20 -12.06 15.09
C GLU A 110 -10.10 -10.83 14.93
N LYS A 111 -10.04 -9.86 15.85
CA LYS A 111 -11.02 -8.74 15.93
C LYS A 111 -10.40 -7.35 15.79
N SER A 112 -9.21 -7.26 15.22
CA SER A 112 -8.54 -5.96 15.08
C SER A 112 -9.06 -5.22 13.85
N ASP A 113 -10.01 -4.30 14.05
CA ASP A 113 -10.25 -3.21 13.10
C ASP A 113 -8.98 -2.37 12.89
N LEU A 114 -8.98 -1.42 11.95
CA LEU A 114 -7.83 -0.55 11.66
C LEU A 114 -7.34 0.17 12.93
N GLN A 115 -6.09 -0.06 13.33
CA GLN A 115 -5.43 0.66 14.42
C GLN A 115 -4.12 1.28 13.92
N ILE A 116 -3.84 2.52 14.34
CA ILE A 116 -2.57 3.19 14.07
C ILE A 116 -1.66 2.96 15.28
N ILE A 117 -0.55 2.26 15.07
CA ILE A 117 0.44 1.93 16.10
C ILE A 117 1.51 2.99 16.19
N LYS A 118 1.93 3.51 15.03
CA LYS A 118 2.99 4.51 14.94
C LYS A 118 2.74 5.42 13.75
N GLU A 119 3.10 6.69 13.94
CA GLU A 119 3.12 7.69 12.89
C GLU A 119 4.42 8.50 13.00
N ILE A 120 5.17 8.56 11.89
CA ILE A 120 6.42 9.32 11.78
C ILE A 120 6.26 10.28 10.60
N GLY A 121 6.68 11.53 10.81
CA GLY A 121 6.63 12.57 9.78
C GLY A 121 5.21 13.05 9.48
N LYS A 122 5.11 13.94 8.50
CA LYS A 122 3.83 14.37 7.93
C LYS A 122 3.91 14.24 6.42
N PRO A 123 2.86 13.75 5.74
CA PRO A 123 2.82 13.73 4.29
C PRO A 123 3.03 15.15 3.73
N PRO A 124 3.80 15.32 2.65
CA PRO A 124 3.95 16.62 2.01
C PRO A 124 2.61 17.09 1.43
N LYS A 125 2.43 18.40 1.24
CA LYS A 125 1.20 18.98 0.66
C LYS A 125 1.00 18.66 -0.84
N LYS A 126 2.08 18.25 -1.50
CA LYS A 126 2.11 17.86 -2.92
C LYS A 126 2.91 16.58 -3.02
N ALA A 127 2.66 15.81 -4.08
CA ALA A 127 3.42 14.60 -4.28
C ALA A 127 4.92 14.91 -4.38
N PRO A 128 5.75 14.07 -3.76
CA PRO A 128 7.19 14.23 -3.80
C PRO A 128 7.70 14.04 -5.22
N LEU A 129 8.67 14.87 -5.63
CA LEU A 129 9.45 14.61 -6.84
C LEU A 129 10.37 13.42 -6.55
N ILE A 130 10.16 12.31 -7.26
CA ILE A 130 11.08 11.17 -7.17
C ILE A 130 12.39 11.59 -7.82
N SER A 131 13.41 11.77 -6.99
CA SER A 131 14.78 12.00 -7.44
C SER A 131 15.39 10.63 -7.70
N PHE A 132 15.58 10.27 -8.96
CA PHE A 132 16.47 9.16 -9.29
C PHE A 132 17.90 9.68 -9.09
N GLU A 133 18.51 9.41 -7.94
CA GLU A 133 19.96 9.57 -7.83
C GLU A 133 20.60 8.51 -8.74
N ASN A 134 21.30 8.98 -9.78
CA ASN A 134 22.07 8.15 -10.72
C ASN A 134 23.34 7.59 -10.07
#